data_AF-A0A528FHG3-F1
#
_entry.id   AF-A0A528FHG3-F1
#
_cell.length_a   1.000
_cell.length_b   1.000
_cell.length_c   1.000
_cell.angle_alpha   90.00
_cell.angle_beta   90.00
_cell.angle_gamma   90.00
#
_symmetry.space_group_name_H-M   'P 1'
#
loop_
_entity.id
_entity.type
_entity.pdbx_description
1 polymer ?
#
loop_
_entity_poly.entity_id
_entity_poly.type
_entity_poly.pdbx_seq_one_letter_code
_entity_poly.pdbx_strand_id
1 'polypeptide(L)' 'RPDYVVLRGWGVMNPVALKTAQKTGFPADHIVGNVWSNSEEDVIPAGDAAKGYTAITTQASGEQYPVVQEIVKTV' A
#
# COMPACT_ATOMS: atom_id res chain seq x y z
N ARG A 1 18.36 14.73 4.26
CA ARG A 1 17.51 13.51 4.26
C ARG A 1 16.07 14.02 4.29
N PRO A 2 15.18 13.58 3.38
CA PRO A 2 13.79 14.01 3.42
C PRO A 2 13.07 13.41 4.62
N ASP A 3 12.07 14.13 5.16
CA ASP A 3 11.23 13.63 6.23
C ASP A 3 10.23 12.58 5.73
N TYR A 4 9.70 12.75 4.51
CA TYR A 4 8.77 11.85 3.83
C TYR A 4 9.15 11.62 2.37
N VAL A 5 8.71 10.48 1.82
CA VAL A 5 8.85 10.14 0.39
C VAL A 5 7.48 9.82 -0.20
N VAL A 6 7.17 10.42 -1.34
CA VAL A 6 6.00 10.02 -2.15
C VAL A 6 6.43 8.89 -3.08
N LEU A 7 5.91 7.69 -2.85
CA LEU A 7 6.14 6.54 -3.71
C LEU A 7 5.18 6.57 -4.89
N ARG A 8 5.68 7.03 -6.04
CA ARG A 8 4.93 7.02 -7.31
C ARG A 8 5.16 5.72 -8.10
N GLY A 9 5.20 4.58 -7.39
CA GLY A 9 5.48 3.28 -7.98
C GLY A 9 4.30 2.68 -8.75
N TRP A 10 4.57 1.56 -9.42
CA TRP A 10 3.60 0.71 -10.11
C TRP A 10 4.14 -0.72 -10.20
N GLY A 11 3.30 -1.71 -9.93
CA GLY A 11 3.66 -3.13 -9.99
C GLY A 11 4.90 -3.47 -9.15
N VAL A 12 5.86 -4.19 -9.74
CA VAL A 12 7.05 -4.72 -9.05
C VAL A 12 7.91 -3.63 -8.38
N MET A 13 7.80 -2.37 -8.81
CA MET A 13 8.52 -1.27 -8.16
C MET A 13 8.10 -1.04 -6.70
N ASN A 14 6.85 -1.31 -6.36
CA ASN A 14 6.30 -1.07 -5.02
C ASN A 14 7.02 -1.91 -3.95
N PRO A 15 7.05 -3.25 -4.03
CA PRO A 15 7.71 -4.04 -3.00
C PRO A 15 9.24 -3.88 -3.02
N VAL A 16 9.83 -3.58 -4.19
CA VAL A 16 11.27 -3.31 -4.29
C VAL A 16 11.64 -2.02 -3.57
N ALA A 17 10.84 -0.96 -3.72
CA ALA A 17 11.07 0.31 -3.02
C ALA A 17 10.99 0.14 -1.50
N LEU A 18 10.00 -0.58 -0.99
CA LEU A 18 9.82 -0.83 0.45
C LEU A 18 10.96 -1.67 1.04
N LYS A 19 11.38 -2.76 0.36
CA LYS A 19 12.56 -3.53 0.76
C LYS A 19 13.84 -2.70 0.77
N THR A 20 13.96 -1.79 -0.21
CA THR A 20 15.13 -0.92 -0.32
C THR A 20 15.13 0.12 0.79
N ALA A 21 13.97 0.68 1.14
CA ALA A 21 13.83 1.58 2.29
C ALA A 21 14.28 0.90 3.59
N GLN A 22 13.80 -0.32 3.86
CA GLN A 22 14.24 -1.10 5.01
C GLN A 22 15.77 -1.35 4.99
N LYS A 23 16.32 -1.80 3.86
CA LYS A 23 17.76 -2.06 3.70
C LYS A 23 18.63 -0.81 3.91
N THR A 24 18.10 0.37 3.58
CA THR A 24 18.82 1.65 3.68
C THR A 24 18.47 2.44 4.95
N GLY A 25 17.61 1.90 5.82
CA GLY A 25 17.21 2.54 7.07
C GLY A 25 16.26 3.73 6.91
N PHE A 26 15.51 3.79 5.80
CA PHE A 26 14.38 4.71 5.66
C PHE A 26 13.10 4.06 6.18
N PRO A 27 12.36 4.70 7.10
CA PRO A 27 11.23 4.07 7.76
C PRO A 27 9.99 4.06 6.84
N ALA A 28 9.30 2.92 6.76
CA ALA A 28 8.22 2.70 5.79
C ALA A 28 6.96 3.52 6.07
N ASP A 29 6.72 3.87 7.32
CA ASP A 29 5.67 4.80 7.78
C ASP A 29 5.90 6.26 7.36
N HIS A 30 7.08 6.58 6.82
CA HIS A 30 7.37 7.85 6.18
C HIS A 30 7.30 7.78 4.64
N ILE A 31 6.78 6.68 4.09
CA ILE A 31 6.53 6.51 2.66
C ILE A 31 5.03 6.56 2.42
N VAL A 32 4.60 7.43 1.51
CA VAL A 32 3.20 7.57 1.10
C VAL A 32 3.05 7.18 -0.36
N GLY A 33 2.31 6.10 -0.61
CA GLY A 33 1.96 5.58 -1.92
C GLY A 33 0.96 6.44 -2.69
N ASN A 34 1.02 6.35 -4.02
CA ASN A 34 -0.02 6.84 -4.90
C ASN A 34 -1.20 5.85 -4.98
N VAL A 35 -2.22 6.20 -5.77
CA VAL A 35 -3.43 5.38 -6.00
C VAL A 35 -3.19 4.07 -6.76
N TRP A 36 -2.00 3.87 -7.32
CA TRP A 36 -1.57 2.68 -8.07
C TRP A 36 -0.58 1.80 -7.29
N SER A 37 -0.44 2.07 -5.99
CA SER A 37 0.46 1.36 -5.08
C SER A 37 -0.23 1.09 -3.73
N ASN A 38 -1.54 0.81 -3.77
CA ASN A 38 -2.40 0.72 -2.60
C ASN A 38 -3.12 -0.64 -2.46
N SER A 39 -2.76 -1.64 -3.28
CA SER A 39 -3.28 -3.01 -3.17
C SER A 39 -2.44 -3.84 -2.20
N GLU A 40 -3.05 -4.87 -1.60
CA GLU A 40 -2.32 -5.90 -0.86
C GLU A 40 -1.22 -6.53 -1.73
N GLU A 41 -1.48 -6.75 -3.02
CA GLU A 41 -0.52 -7.34 -3.96
C GLU A 41 0.73 -6.46 -4.19
N ASP A 42 0.62 -5.14 -3.98
CA ASP A 42 1.75 -4.22 -4.08
C ASP A 42 2.72 -4.35 -2.91
N VAL A 43 2.28 -4.94 -1.79
CA VAL A 43 3.03 -4.93 -0.52
C VAL A 43 3.30 -6.31 0.05
N ILE A 44 2.49 -7.33 -0.26
CA ILE A 44 2.71 -8.72 0.16
C ILE A 44 4.16 -9.17 -0.09
N PRO A 45 4.75 -8.93 -1.29
CA PRO A 45 6.11 -9.38 -1.53
C PRO A 45 7.17 -8.66 -0.69
N ALA A 46 6.87 -7.48 -0.14
CA ALA A 46 7.75 -6.73 0.77
C ALA A 46 7.72 -7.25 2.22
N GLY A 47 6.67 -7.98 2.63
CA GLY A 47 6.54 -8.53 3.96
C GLY A 47 6.69 -7.47 5.06
N ASP A 48 7.52 -7.75 6.06
CA ASP A 48 7.76 -6.84 7.19
C ASP A 48 8.29 -5.46 6.80
N ALA A 49 8.91 -5.32 5.61
CA ALA A 49 9.39 -4.04 5.10
C ALA A 49 8.25 -3.05 4.76
N ALA A 50 7.02 -3.54 4.63
CA ALA A 50 5.85 -2.72 4.34
C ALA A 50 5.09 -2.25 5.58
N LYS A 51 5.45 -2.69 6.79
CA LYS A 51 4.71 -2.31 8.01
C LYS A 51 4.75 -0.80 8.23
N GLY A 52 3.57 -0.20 8.38
CA GLY A 52 3.40 1.25 8.54
C GLY A 52 3.25 2.02 7.24
N TYR A 53 3.52 1.40 6.08
CA TYR A 53 3.29 2.02 4.78
C TYR A 53 1.83 2.44 4.61
N THR A 54 1.64 3.65 4.10
CA THR A 54 0.31 4.18 3.77
C THR A 54 0.25 4.57 2.31
N ALA A 55 -0.92 4.50 1.71
CA ALA A 55 -1.12 4.91 0.32
C ALA A 55 -2.47 5.63 0.18
N ILE A 56 -2.53 6.53 -0.79
CA ILE A 56 -3.78 7.22 -1.12
C ILE A 56 -4.74 6.20 -1.75
N THR A 57 -6.00 6.24 -1.34
CA THR A 57 -7.07 5.49 -2.00
C THR A 57 -8.24 6.39 -2.33
N THR A 58 -8.84 6.17 -3.51
CA THR A 58 -10.10 6.79 -3.93
C THR A 58 -11.32 5.93 -3.58
N GLN A 59 -11.09 4.64 -3.27
CA GLN A 59 -12.11 3.70 -2.82
C GLN A 59 -11.55 2.85 -1.67
N ALA A 60 -12.09 3.04 -0.48
CA ALA A 60 -11.62 2.29 0.67
C ALA A 60 -12.02 0.80 0.56
N SER A 61 -11.08 -0.09 0.85
CA SER A 61 -11.30 -1.53 0.88
C SER A 61 -12.23 -1.94 2.04
N GLY A 62 -12.86 -3.11 1.90
CA GLY A 62 -13.63 -3.76 2.96
C GLY A 62 -15.05 -4.14 2.55
N GLU A 63 -15.61 -5.08 3.30
CA GLU A 63 -16.94 -5.69 3.05
C GLU A 63 -18.06 -5.02 3.85
N GLN A 64 -17.74 -4.03 4.69
CA GLN A 64 -18.71 -3.36 5.56
C GLN A 64 -19.70 -2.43 4.84
N TYR A 65 -19.50 -2.14 3.55
CA TYR A 65 -20.35 -1.22 2.81
C TYR A 65 -21.69 -1.87 2.43
N PRO A 66 -22.84 -1.19 2.62
CA PRO A 66 -24.17 -1.78 2.36
C PRO A 66 -24.31 -2.38 0.96
N VAL A 67 -23.81 -1.69 -0.07
CA VAL A 67 -23.85 -2.17 -1.46
C VAL A 67 -23.03 -3.45 -1.66
N VAL A 68 -21.88 -3.58 -0.97
CA VAL A 68 -21.04 -4.79 -1.06
C VAL A 68 -21.74 -5.96 -0.37
N GLN A 69 -22.33 -5.73 0.80
CA GLN A 69 -23.08 -6.77 1.54
C GLN A 69 -24.30 -7.27 0.75
N GLU A 70 -25.00 -6.37 0.06
CA GLU A 70 -26.13 -6.72 -0.81
C GLU A 70 -25.68 -7.59 -1.99
N ILE A 71 -24.56 -7.24 -2.64
CA ILE A 71 -23.96 -8.04 -3.72
C ILE A 71 -23.63 -9.44 -3.22
N VAL A 72 -22.88 -9.57 -2.12
CA VAL A 72 -22.46 -10.85 -1.55
C VAL A 72 -23.65 -11.74 -1.16
N LYS A 73 -24.74 -11.15 -0.64
CA LYS A 73 -25.95 -11.90 -0.28
C LYS A 73 -26.70 -12.43 -1.51
N THR A 74 -26.61 -11.74 -2.64
CA THR A 74 -27.38 -12.04 -3.85
C THR A 74 -26.69 -13.09 -4.73
N VAL A 75 -25.36 -13.20 -4.64
CA VAL A 75 -24.55 -14.18 -5.40
C VAL A 75 -24.41 -15.52 -4.69
#